data_AF-L9XSJ3-F1
#
_entry.id   AF-L9XSJ3-F1
#
_cell.length_a   1.000
_cell.length_b   1.000
_cell.length_c   1.000
_cell.angle_alpha   90.00
_cell.angle_beta   90.00
_cell.angle_gamma   90.00
#
_symmetry.space_group_name_H-M   'P 1'
#
loop_
_entity.id
_entity.type
_entity.pdbx_description
1 polymer ?
#
loop_
_entity_poly.entity_id
_entity_poly.type
_entity_poly.pdbx_seq_one_letter_code
_entity_poly.pdbx_strand_id
1 'polypeptide(L)'
;MVEKRTCDYTGEEIEPGTGIMYVKNDGSVLHFVDSKAEKNYKLGREPRDLEWTEDGRRGKGSTQADTPADEDADQTEEVEAGDDEDLETESDADDEDVPAEDETADETEETEAEEA
;
A
#
# COMPACT_ATOMS: atom_id res chain seq x y z
N MET A 1 11.05 -24.70 -11.56
CA MET A 1 10.80 -23.93 -10.32
C MET A 1 10.53 -22.51 -10.76
N VAL A 2 9.50 -21.88 -10.21
CA VAL A 2 9.10 -20.53 -10.61
C VAL A 2 9.92 -19.51 -9.82
N GLU A 3 10.46 -18.50 -10.49
CA GLU A 3 11.28 -17.47 -9.87
C GLU A 3 10.37 -16.37 -9.29
N LYS A 4 10.52 -16.10 -8.00
CA LYS A 4 9.86 -15.00 -7.30
C LYS A 4 10.75 -13.76 -7.37
N ARG A 5 10.16 -12.61 -7.66
CA ARG A 5 10.87 -11.32 -7.75
C ARG A 5 10.22 -10.32 -6.81
N THR A 6 10.98 -9.33 -6.38
CA THR A 6 10.50 -8.25 -5.51
C THR A 6 10.36 -6.97 -6.31
N CYS A 7 9.35 -6.17 -5.98
CA CYS A 7 9.15 -4.84 -6.54
C CYS A 7 10.22 -3.88 -6.05
N ASP A 8 10.92 -3.23 -6.97
CA ASP A 8 11.95 -2.23 -6.63
C ASP A 8 11.35 -0.91 -6.12
N TYR A 9 10.02 -0.74 -6.17
CA TYR A 9 9.32 0.48 -5.75
C TYR A 9 8.50 0.31 -4.47
N THR A 10 7.65 -0.72 -4.40
CA THR A 10 6.75 -0.91 -3.25
C THR A 10 7.35 -1.80 -2.17
N GLY A 11 8.34 -2.63 -2.51
CA GLY A 11 8.91 -3.67 -1.65
C GLY A 11 8.22 -5.04 -1.76
N GLU A 12 7.08 -5.11 -2.42
CA GLU A 12 6.19 -6.29 -2.39
C GLU A 12 6.67 -7.42 -3.32
N GLU A 13 6.27 -8.66 -3.03
CA GLU A 13 6.54 -9.80 -3.93
C GLU A 13 5.70 -9.72 -5.21
N ILE A 14 6.33 -9.92 -6.36
CA ILE A 14 5.69 -9.94 -7.67
C ILE A 14 5.22 -11.37 -7.97
N GLU A 15 3.91 -11.51 -8.19
CA GLU A 15 3.32 -12.77 -8.65
C GLU A 15 3.95 -13.18 -10.00
N PRO A 16 4.46 -14.42 -10.13
CA PRO A 16 5.10 -14.85 -11.36
C PRO A 16 4.20 -14.73 -12.59
N GLY A 17 4.77 -14.20 -13.69
CA GLY A 17 4.00 -13.92 -14.90
C GLY A 17 3.26 -12.58 -14.89
N THR A 18 3.34 -11.83 -13.79
CA THR A 18 2.80 -10.47 -13.63
C THR A 18 3.93 -9.44 -13.50
N GLY A 19 3.58 -8.16 -13.53
CA GLY A 19 4.49 -7.04 -13.32
C GLY A 19 5.06 -6.46 -14.60
N ILE A 20 5.88 -5.41 -14.44
CA ILE A 20 6.46 -4.63 -15.52
C ILE A 20 7.97 -4.54 -15.29
N MET A 21 8.75 -4.86 -16.32
CA MET A 21 10.20 -4.66 -16.33
C MET A 21 10.51 -3.33 -17.03
N TYR A 22 11.13 -2.40 -16.29
CA TYR A 22 11.51 -1.09 -16.78
C TYR A 22 13.03 -0.95 -16.83
N VAL A 23 13.58 -0.71 -18.02
CA VAL A 23 15.02 -0.53 -18.24
C VAL A 23 15.32 0.96 -18.34
N LYS A 24 16.19 1.46 -17.47
CA LYS A 24 16.66 2.85 -17.50
C LYS A 24 17.72 3.05 -18.59
N ASN A 25 17.96 4.31 -18.96
CA ASN A 25 19.00 4.67 -19.93
C ASN A 25 20.43 4.31 -19.45
N ASP A 26 20.67 4.26 -18.15
CA ASP A 26 21.94 3.82 -17.55
C ASP A 26 22.12 2.29 -17.56
N GLY A 27 21.09 1.53 -17.97
CA GLY A 27 21.10 0.07 -18.03
C GLY A 27 20.55 -0.62 -16.78
N SER A 28 20.24 0.12 -15.70
CA SER A 28 19.57 -0.47 -14.53
C SER A 28 18.17 -0.96 -14.87
N VAL A 29 17.81 -2.14 -14.36
CA VAL A 29 16.49 -2.74 -14.51
C VAL A 29 15.71 -2.57 -13.21
N LEU A 30 14.50 -2.04 -13.31
CA LEU A 30 13.53 -1.98 -12.22
C LEU A 30 12.35 -2.91 -12.55
N HIS A 31 11.83 -3.57 -11.52
CA HIS A 31 10.64 -4.41 -11.59
C HIS A 31 9.52 -3.77 -10.76
N PHE A 32 8.35 -3.65 -11.37
CA PHE A 32 7.14 -3.12 -10.73
C PHE A 32 6.07 -4.21 -10.65
N VAL A 33 5.32 -4.24 -9.54
CA VAL A 33 4.14 -5.11 -9.38
C VAL A 33 3.02 -4.75 -10.36
N ASP A 34 2.83 -3.45 -10.61
CA ASP A 34 1.70 -2.94 -11.38
C ASP A 34 1.98 -1.54 -11.99
N SER A 35 1.03 -1.07 -12.80
CA SER A 35 1.07 0.24 -13.44
C SER A 35 0.95 1.43 -12.47
N LYS A 36 0.39 1.25 -11.27
CA LYS A 36 0.32 2.31 -10.24
C LYS A 36 1.73 2.58 -9.69
N ALA A 37 2.50 1.54 -9.39
CA ALA A 37 3.90 1.67 -8.97
C ALA A 37 4.74 2.35 -10.06
N GLU A 38 4.66 1.88 -11.30
CA GLU A 38 5.39 2.48 -12.44
C GLU A 38 5.04 3.96 -12.64
N LYS A 39 3.75 4.32 -12.60
CA LYS A 39 3.31 5.72 -12.75
C LYS A 39 3.83 6.60 -11.63
N ASN A 40 3.81 6.14 -10.38
CA ASN A 40 4.32 6.93 -9.26
C ASN A 40 5.84 7.14 -9.37
N TYR A 41 6.58 6.09 -9.80
CA TYR A 41 8.00 6.22 -10.11
C TYR A 41 8.27 7.27 -11.21
N LYS A 42 7.50 7.24 -12.30
CA LYS A 42 7.60 8.23 -13.39
C LYS A 42 7.20 9.65 -12.98
N LEU A 43 6.31 9.78 -11.99
CA LEU A 43 5.95 11.07 -11.39
C LEU A 43 7.02 11.61 -10.44
N GLY A 44 8.10 10.86 -10.19
CA GLY A 44 9.17 11.26 -9.28
C GLY A 44 8.76 11.26 -7.81
N ARG A 45 7.71 10.50 -7.44
CA ARG A 45 7.34 10.31 -6.04
C ARG A 45 8.26 9.27 -5.43
N GLU A 46 8.78 9.57 -4.25
CA GLU A 46 9.60 8.62 -3.51
C GLU A 46 8.69 7.68 -2.70
N PRO A 47 8.95 6.35 -2.69
CA PRO A 47 8.09 5.41 -1.99
C PRO A 47 8.06 5.67 -0.48
N ARG A 48 9.15 6.18 0.10
CA ARG A 48 9.27 6.55 1.52
C ARG A 48 8.24 7.59 1.98
N ASP A 49 7.78 8.44 1.06
CA ASP A 49 6.80 9.48 1.37
C ASP A 49 5.35 8.98 1.22
N LEU A 50 5.16 7.79 0.65
CA LEU A 50 3.85 7.22 0.33
C LEU A 50 3.45 6.17 1.35
N GLU A 51 2.43 6.48 2.15
CA GLU A 51 1.93 5.63 3.24
C GLU A 51 1.47 4.24 2.81
N TRP A 52 1.06 4.07 1.55
CA TRP A 52 0.57 2.78 1.05
C TRP A 52 1.70 1.80 0.71
N THR A 53 2.93 2.28 0.50
CA THR A 53 4.08 1.43 0.22
C THR A 53 4.64 0.83 1.52
N GLU A 54 5.37 -0.29 1.42
CA GLU A 54 5.99 -0.89 2.60
C GLU A 54 7.09 0.02 3.17
N ASP A 55 7.83 0.71 2.30
CA ASP A 55 8.86 1.68 2.71
C ASP A 55 8.27 2.89 3.44
N GLY A 56 7.13 3.41 3.01
CA GLY A 56 6.46 4.52 3.68
C GLY A 56 5.90 4.13 5.05
N ARG A 57 5.39 2.90 5.19
CA ARG A 57 4.99 2.36 6.51
C ARG A 57 6.18 2.20 7.45
N ARG A 58 7.32 1.75 6.93
CA ARG A 58 8.56 1.58 7.72
C ARG A 58 9.13 2.91 8.23
N GLY A 59 9.07 3.97 7.42
CA GLY A 59 9.59 5.29 7.79
C GLY A 59 8.82 5.99 8.91
N LYS A 60 7.50 5.76 9.01
CA LYS A 60 6.64 6.41 10.03
C LYS A 60 6.66 5.72 11.40
N GLY A 61 7.15 4.48 11.49
CA GLY A 61 7.13 3.68 12.72
C GLY A 61 8.38 3.78 13.60
N SER A 62 9.37 4.61 13.26
CA SER A 62 10.61 4.72 14.04
C SER A 62 10.94 6.17 14.39
N THR A 63 10.19 6.72 15.35
CA THR A 63 10.80 7.68 16.27
C THR A 63 11.79 6.88 17.11
N GLN A 64 13.05 6.83 16.69
CA GLN A 64 14.13 6.40 17.57
C GLN A 64 14.20 7.42 18.71
N ALA A 65 13.79 6.99 19.90
CA ALA A 65 14.14 7.65 21.14
C ALA A 65 15.64 7.46 21.37
N ASP A 66 16.45 8.30 20.74
CA ASP A 66 17.84 8.51 21.11
C ASP A 66 17.87 9.41 22.35
N THR A 67 17.81 8.80 23.54
CA THR A 67 18.38 9.42 24.75
C THR A 67 19.51 8.54 25.25
N PRO A 68 20.78 8.98 25.15
CA PRO A 68 21.91 8.29 25.76
C PRO A 68 21.78 8.34 27.28
N ALA A 69 22.03 7.20 27.91
CA ALA A 69 22.13 7.03 29.35
C ALA A 69 23.28 7.86 29.92
N ASP A 70 22.97 8.85 30.75
CA ASP A 70 23.89 9.42 31.74
C ASP A 70 23.08 10.13 32.86
N GLU A 71 23.30 9.66 34.09
CA GLU A 71 23.07 10.30 35.40
C GLU A 71 21.70 10.97 35.70
N ASP A 72 20.86 10.33 36.52
CA ASP A 72 20.83 10.59 37.98
C ASP A 72 19.66 9.81 38.62
N ALA A 73 19.96 9.10 39.69
CA ALA A 73 19.00 8.30 40.43
C ALA A 73 18.39 9.15 41.55
N ASP A 74 17.19 9.68 41.35
CA ASP A 74 16.31 10.07 42.45
C ASP A 74 14.86 10.22 41.98
N GLN A 75 14.02 9.21 42.23
CA GLN A 75 12.57 9.40 42.33
C GLN A 75 12.03 8.54 43.48
N THR A 76 11.85 9.22 44.60
CA THR A 76 11.15 8.78 45.80
C THR A 76 9.64 8.68 45.58
N GLU A 77 9.12 7.52 45.99
CA GLU A 77 7.84 7.24 46.65
C GLU A 77 6.50 7.55 45.95
N GLU A 78 5.88 6.44 45.50
CA GLU A 78 4.50 5.97 45.75
C GLU A 78 3.44 6.96 46.26
N VAL A 79 2.30 7.03 45.57
CA VAL A 79 0.97 6.87 46.21
C VAL A 79 -0.09 6.36 45.22
N GLU A 80 -0.82 5.37 45.73
CA GLU A 80 -1.85 4.51 45.16
C GLU A 80 -3.21 5.21 44.94
N ALA A 81 -4.04 4.61 44.07
CA ALA A 81 -5.38 4.05 44.39
C ALA A 81 -6.53 4.42 43.42
N GLY A 82 -7.27 3.36 43.01
CA GLY A 82 -8.66 3.37 42.57
C GLY A 82 -8.84 3.44 41.05
N ASP A 83 -9.67 2.64 40.40
CA ASP A 83 -10.75 1.76 40.85
C ASP A 83 -11.12 0.82 39.66
N ASP A 84 -11.67 -0.33 40.00
CA ASP A 84 -12.39 -1.32 39.18
C ASP A 84 -13.30 -0.63 38.13
N GLU A 85 -13.58 -1.15 36.93
CA GLU A 85 -14.65 -2.13 36.71
C GLU A 85 -14.59 -2.66 35.27
N ASP A 86 -14.85 -3.96 35.20
CA ASP A 86 -15.04 -4.84 34.05
C ASP A 86 -16.34 -4.51 33.29
N LEU A 87 -16.32 -4.44 31.95
CA LEU A 87 -17.54 -4.72 31.17
C LEU A 87 -17.21 -5.18 29.74
N GLU A 88 -17.20 -6.50 29.57
CA GLU A 88 -17.40 -7.18 28.30
C GLU A 88 -18.79 -6.84 27.72
N THR A 89 -18.89 -6.49 26.44
CA THR A 89 -20.06 -6.88 25.63
C THR A 89 -19.68 -6.94 24.15
N GLU A 90 -19.57 -8.18 23.66
CA GLU A 90 -19.66 -8.60 22.26
C GLU A 90 -21.00 -8.25 21.58
N SER A 91 -21.00 -8.22 20.24
CA SER A 91 -22.12 -8.28 19.25
C SER A 91 -21.89 -7.21 18.16
N ASP A 92 -22.13 -7.40 16.87
CA ASP A 92 -22.80 -8.42 16.06
C ASP A 92 -22.28 -8.19 14.61
N ALA A 93 -21.91 -9.23 13.85
CA ALA A 93 -22.62 -9.71 12.65
C ALA A 93 -23.05 -8.59 11.66
N ASP A 94 -22.47 -8.53 10.45
CA ASP A 94 -22.92 -9.21 9.22
C ASP A 94 -24.17 -8.53 8.60
N ASP A 95 -24.03 -7.94 7.40
CA ASP A 95 -25.06 -7.87 6.33
C ASP A 95 -24.49 -7.01 5.16
N GLU A 96 -24.04 -7.61 4.06
CA GLU A 96 -24.83 -7.99 2.86
C GLU A 96 -24.99 -6.85 1.83
N ASP A 97 -24.28 -7.06 0.72
CA ASP A 97 -24.75 -6.99 -0.67
C ASP A 97 -25.89 -6.03 -1.06
N VAL A 98 -25.60 -5.13 -2.01
CA VAL A 98 -26.62 -4.65 -2.95
C VAL A 98 -26.05 -4.63 -4.37
N PRO A 99 -26.54 -5.49 -5.27
CA PRO A 99 -26.29 -5.42 -6.71
C PRO A 99 -27.44 -4.68 -7.42
N ALA A 100 -27.16 -4.00 -8.52
CA ALA A 100 -28.11 -3.81 -9.61
C ALA A 100 -27.42 -3.26 -10.86
N GLU A 101 -27.49 -4.08 -11.90
CA GLU A 101 -27.14 -3.84 -13.30
C GLU A 101 -28.31 -3.12 -14.01
N ASP A 102 -28.03 -2.37 -15.09
CA ASP A 102 -28.87 -2.21 -16.31
C ASP A 102 -28.10 -1.26 -17.29
N GLU A 103 -27.34 -1.70 -18.30
CA GLU A 103 -27.70 -2.35 -19.58
C GLU A 103 -28.72 -1.55 -20.42
N THR A 104 -28.26 -0.72 -21.38
CA THR A 104 -28.93 -0.66 -22.70
C THR A 104 -27.95 -0.32 -23.81
N ALA A 105 -27.85 -1.26 -24.76
CA ALA A 105 -27.17 -1.20 -26.03
C ALA A 105 -27.75 -0.13 -26.97
N ASP A 106 -26.93 0.34 -27.91
CA ASP A 106 -27.39 0.71 -29.25
C ASP A 106 -26.36 0.22 -30.27
N GLU A 107 -26.79 -0.76 -31.07
CA GLU A 107 -26.06 -1.40 -32.16
C GLU A 107 -26.36 -0.68 -33.49
N THR A 108 -25.29 -0.50 -34.28
CA THR A 108 -25.23 -0.54 -35.76
C THR A 108 -26.00 0.49 -36.59
N GLU A 109 -25.32 1.08 -37.59
CA GLU A 109 -25.63 0.88 -39.03
C GLU A 109 -24.37 1.15 -39.88
N GLU A 110 -24.00 0.17 -40.72
CA GLU A 110 -23.08 0.32 -41.86
C GLU A 110 -23.84 0.93 -43.05
N THR A 111 -23.23 1.81 -43.85
CA THR A 111 -23.52 1.91 -45.31
C THR A 111 -22.34 2.52 -46.12
N GLU A 112 -21.78 1.65 -46.97
CA GLU A 112 -21.33 1.79 -48.38
C GLU A 112 -20.66 3.06 -48.99
N ALA A 113 -19.50 2.80 -49.64
CA ALA A 113 -19.02 3.14 -51.00
C ALA A 113 -19.45 4.39 -51.82
N GLU A 114 -18.47 4.91 -52.60
CA GLU A 114 -18.50 5.94 -53.70
C GLU A 114 -18.74 7.41 -53.27
N GLU A 115 -18.06 8.49 -53.73
CA GLU A 115 -17.19 8.83 -54.86
C GLU A 115 -16.21 9.97 -54.46
N ALA A 116 -15.01 10.02 -55.06
CA ALA A 116 -14.32 11.22 -55.60
C ALA A 116 -12.96 10.87 -56.23
#